data_AF-B6JEZ5-F1
#
_entry.id   AF-B6JEZ5-F1
#
_cell.length_a   1.000
_cell.length_b   1.000
_cell.length_c   1.000
_cell.angle_alpha   90.00
_cell.angle_beta   90.00
_cell.angle_gamma   90.00
#
_symmetry.space_group_name_H-M   'P 1'
#
loop_
_entity.id
_entity.type
_entity.pdbx_description
1 polymer ?
#
loop_
_entity_poly.entity_id
_entity_poly.type
_entity_poly.pdbx_seq_one_letter_code
_entity_poly.pdbx_strand_id
1 'polypeptide(L)'
;MRRLPVVVVLGLALVGEGAFAQDALAQVFTGPGMTPVIPYPTAPPPPPPPAITVPQVPKMESPPPFELQNTRPGYVKPGKPPAPVLKPQRQRPLSDRVARCLDKGAMLGLSPNERAAYSRSCALR
;
A
#
# COMPACT_ATOMS: atom_id res chain seq x y z
N MET A 1 -67.32 43.32 37.66
CA MET A 1 -66.08 43.74 38.33
C MET A 1 -65.68 42.72 39.39
N ARG A 2 -64.38 42.38 39.45
CA ARG A 2 -63.66 41.67 40.53
C ARG A 2 -63.81 40.14 40.66
N ARG A 3 -63.14 39.38 39.76
CA ARG A 3 -62.50 38.08 40.08
C ARG A 3 -61.10 37.95 39.47
N LEU A 4 -60.44 39.10 39.25
CA LEU A 4 -59.12 39.21 38.64
C LEU A 4 -57.88 39.00 39.56
N PRO A 5 -57.92 38.86 40.90
CA PRO A 5 -56.66 38.87 41.65
C PRO A 5 -56.05 37.49 41.97
N VAL A 6 -56.79 36.38 41.82
CA VAL A 6 -56.29 35.08 42.36
C VAL A 6 -55.33 34.36 41.42
N VAL A 7 -55.49 34.49 40.10
CA VAL A 7 -54.59 33.79 39.15
C VAL A 7 -53.26 34.54 38.96
N VAL A 8 -53.21 35.83 39.32
CA VAL A 8 -51.98 36.64 39.34
C VAL A 8 -50.92 36.09 40.33
N VAL A 9 -51.33 35.28 41.30
CA VAL A 9 -50.41 34.65 42.27
C VAL A 9 -49.82 33.32 41.75
N LEU A 10 -50.42 32.70 40.74
CA LEU A 10 -49.88 31.50 40.06
C LEU A 10 -48.91 31.88 38.93
N GLY A 11 -48.12 32.93 39.17
CA GLY A 11 -47.10 33.45 38.27
C GLY A 11 -45.66 33.28 38.78
N LEU A 12 -45.39 32.48 39.83
CA LEU A 12 -44.08 32.58 40.51
C LEU A 12 -43.40 31.27 40.93
N ALA A 13 -43.63 30.18 40.18
CA ALA A 13 -42.79 28.99 40.22
C ALA A 13 -43.06 28.22 38.91
N LEU A 14 -42.27 28.26 37.85
CA LEU A 14 -40.82 28.27 37.74
C LEU A 14 -40.49 28.81 36.34
N VAL A 15 -40.00 30.04 36.28
CA VAL A 15 -39.20 30.52 35.15
C VAL A 15 -37.85 29.82 35.28
N GLY A 16 -37.72 28.67 34.61
CA GLY A 16 -36.44 28.02 34.36
C GLY A 16 -36.02 28.38 32.95
N GLU A 17 -35.13 29.37 32.83
CA GLU A 17 -34.37 29.60 31.60
C GLU A 17 -33.57 28.33 31.29
N GLY A 18 -33.76 27.76 30.11
CA GLY A 18 -33.10 26.53 29.71
C GLY A 18 -33.31 26.21 28.24
N ALA A 19 -32.42 26.77 27.42
CA ALA A 19 -31.97 26.27 26.13
C ALA A 19 -32.99 26.09 24.97
N PHE A 20 -32.71 26.86 23.93
CA PHE A 20 -33.03 26.68 22.52
C PHE A 20 -33.20 25.25 21.99
N ALA A 21 -34.00 25.22 20.91
CA ALA A 21 -33.93 24.34 19.74
C ALA A 21 -34.81 23.08 19.74
N GLN A 22 -35.93 23.17 19.01
CA GLN A 22 -36.38 22.09 18.13
C GLN A 22 -36.87 22.70 16.81
N ASP A 23 -36.04 22.56 15.77
CA ASP A 23 -36.38 22.92 14.39
C ASP A 23 -37.51 22.00 13.89
N ALA A 24 -38.64 22.61 13.53
CA ALA A 24 -39.72 21.91 12.84
C ALA A 24 -39.34 21.67 11.38
N LEU A 25 -39.32 20.40 10.98
CA LEU A 25 -38.89 19.96 9.65
C LEU A 25 -39.92 20.38 8.59
N ALA A 26 -39.55 21.33 7.72
CA ALA A 26 -40.23 21.55 6.46
C ALA A 26 -39.76 20.49 5.46
N GLN A 27 -40.37 19.31 5.47
CA GLN A 27 -40.16 18.32 4.41
C GLN A 27 -40.91 18.76 3.16
N VAL A 28 -40.20 19.43 2.25
CA VAL A 28 -40.68 19.71 0.89
C VAL A 28 -40.84 18.36 0.18
N PHE A 29 -42.08 17.97 -0.06
CA PHE A 29 -42.43 16.80 -0.85
C PHE A 29 -42.17 17.09 -2.33
N THR A 30 -41.01 16.69 -2.84
CA THR A 30 -40.80 16.50 -4.28
C THR A 30 -41.13 15.04 -4.60
N GLY A 31 -42.19 14.82 -5.36
CA GLY A 31 -42.54 13.48 -5.86
C GLY A 31 -41.41 12.86 -6.70
N PRO A 32 -41.37 11.53 -6.81
CA PRO A 32 -40.31 10.84 -7.52
C PRO A 32 -40.33 11.20 -9.01
N GLY A 33 -39.25 11.79 -9.53
CA GLY A 33 -38.99 11.89 -10.97
C GLY A 33 -38.65 13.28 -11.54
N MET A 34 -38.60 14.35 -10.74
CA MET A 34 -38.37 15.70 -11.28
C MET A 34 -36.95 16.19 -11.01
N THR A 35 -36.01 15.87 -11.90
CA THR A 35 -34.69 16.51 -11.96
C THR A 35 -34.63 17.46 -13.16
N PRO A 36 -34.42 18.78 -12.98
CA PRO A 36 -34.21 19.68 -14.10
C PRO A 36 -32.84 19.39 -14.75
N VAL A 37 -32.84 19.01 -16.04
CA VAL A 37 -31.62 18.75 -16.82
C VAL A 37 -31.12 20.07 -17.40
N ILE A 38 -30.00 20.58 -16.86
CA ILE A 38 -29.28 21.73 -17.41
C ILE A 38 -28.32 21.22 -18.50
N PRO A 39 -28.38 21.72 -19.76
CA PRO A 39 -27.39 21.39 -20.77
C PRO A 39 -26.01 21.94 -20.37
N TYR A 40 -25.00 21.07 -20.29
CA TYR A 40 -23.63 21.47 -19.99
C TYR A 40 -22.98 22.17 -21.19
N PRO A 41 -22.18 23.22 -20.99
CA PRO A 41 -21.38 23.81 -22.06
C PRO A 41 -20.34 22.79 -22.57
N THR A 42 -20.12 22.74 -23.87
CA THR A 42 -19.10 21.88 -24.48
C THR A 42 -17.69 22.38 -24.15
N ALA A 43 -16.82 21.47 -23.73
CA ALA A 43 -15.45 21.79 -23.36
C ALA A 43 -14.61 22.26 -24.57
N PRO A 44 -13.67 23.20 -24.38
CA PRO A 44 -12.72 23.59 -25.42
C PRO A 44 -11.78 22.42 -25.79
N PRO A 45 -11.25 22.40 -27.02
CA PRO A 45 -10.36 21.33 -27.46
C PRO A 45 -9.06 21.29 -26.64
N PRO A 46 -8.50 20.09 -26.40
CA PRO A 46 -7.31 19.92 -25.58
C PRO A 46 -6.07 20.54 -26.25
N PRO A 47 -5.12 21.07 -25.46
CA PRO A 47 -3.86 21.62 -25.97
C PRO A 47 -2.99 20.53 -26.61
N PRO A 48 -2.10 20.91 -27.56
CA PRO A 48 -1.18 19.96 -28.19
C PRO A 48 -0.19 19.39 -27.16
N PRO A 49 0.26 18.13 -27.36
CA PRO A 49 1.14 17.46 -26.42
C PRO A 49 2.53 18.11 -26.39
N PRO A 50 3.19 18.14 -25.22
CA PRO A 50 4.54 18.67 -25.09
C PRO A 50 5.54 17.79 -25.84
N ALA A 51 6.57 18.41 -26.42
CA ALA A 51 7.65 17.69 -27.10
C ALA A 51 8.49 16.86 -26.09
N ILE A 52 8.70 15.58 -26.41
CA ILE A 52 9.49 14.65 -25.59
C ILE A 52 10.96 14.83 -25.96
N THR A 53 11.77 15.29 -25.01
CA THR A 53 13.23 15.35 -25.19
C THR A 53 13.85 14.14 -24.51
N VAL A 54 14.62 13.34 -25.27
CA VAL A 54 15.28 12.16 -24.72
C VAL A 54 16.53 12.58 -23.94
N PRO A 55 16.65 12.24 -22.65
CA PRO A 55 17.85 12.52 -21.87
C PRO A 55 19.03 11.66 -22.37
N GLN A 56 20.23 12.22 -22.35
CA GLN A 56 21.44 11.50 -22.74
C GLN A 56 21.70 10.35 -21.75
N VAL A 57 21.81 9.12 -22.26
CA VAL A 57 22.08 7.94 -21.44
C VAL A 57 23.55 7.94 -21.01
N PRO A 58 23.85 7.94 -19.70
CA PRO A 58 25.22 7.81 -19.22
C PRO A 58 25.84 6.50 -19.70
N LYS A 59 27.01 6.58 -20.33
CA LYS A 59 27.78 5.39 -20.73
C LYS A 59 28.60 4.90 -19.55
N MET A 60 28.57 3.60 -19.31
CA MET A 60 29.40 2.95 -18.28
C MET A 60 30.78 2.68 -18.88
N GLU A 61 31.86 3.06 -18.18
CA GLU A 61 33.20 2.60 -18.56
C GLU A 61 33.30 1.08 -18.33
N SER A 62 34.04 0.41 -19.22
CA SER A 62 34.13 -1.05 -19.27
C SER A 62 34.47 -1.64 -17.89
N PRO A 63 33.94 -2.83 -17.56
CA PRO A 63 34.25 -3.47 -16.29
C PRO A 63 35.77 -3.58 -16.11
N PRO A 64 36.27 -3.41 -14.87
CA PRO A 64 37.70 -3.48 -14.60
C PRO A 64 38.27 -4.83 -15.08
N PRO A 65 39.53 -4.85 -15.55
CA PRO A 65 40.16 -6.09 -16.00
C PRO A 65 40.08 -7.13 -14.88
N PHE A 66 39.84 -8.39 -15.27
CA PHE A 66 39.62 -9.52 -14.38
C PHE A 66 40.90 -9.96 -13.63
N GLU A 67 41.53 -9.06 -12.87
CA GLU A 67 42.72 -9.38 -12.06
C GLU A 67 42.38 -10.26 -10.84
N LEU A 68 41.12 -10.22 -10.39
CA LEU A 68 40.63 -10.95 -9.21
C LEU A 68 40.10 -12.36 -9.52
N GLN A 69 39.97 -12.73 -10.79
CA GLN A 69 39.56 -14.09 -11.16
C GLN A 69 40.81 -14.96 -11.25
N ASN A 70 41.15 -15.66 -10.16
CA ASN A 70 42.19 -16.69 -10.16
C ASN A 70 41.71 -17.88 -11.05
N THR A 71 41.87 -17.73 -12.36
CA THR A 71 41.51 -18.72 -13.39
C THR A 71 42.62 -19.73 -13.64
N ARG A 72 43.72 -19.69 -12.88
CA ARG A 72 44.79 -20.69 -13.04
C ARG A 72 44.25 -22.05 -12.59
N PRO A 73 44.16 -23.04 -13.50
CA PRO A 73 43.86 -24.40 -13.09
C PRO A 73 44.98 -24.85 -12.14
N GLY A 74 44.59 -25.33 -10.96
CA GLY A 74 45.55 -25.91 -10.02
C GLY A 74 46.17 -27.17 -10.64
N TYR A 75 47.41 -27.08 -11.10
CA TYR A 75 48.14 -28.25 -11.56
C TYR A 75 48.45 -29.17 -10.38
N VAL A 76 47.85 -30.37 -10.38
CA VAL A 76 48.16 -31.43 -9.42
C VAL A 76 49.52 -32.01 -9.80
N LYS A 77 50.55 -31.78 -8.98
CA LYS A 77 51.86 -32.42 -9.17
C LYS A 77 51.71 -33.93 -8.89
N PRO A 78 52.15 -34.83 -9.78
CA PRO A 78 52.17 -36.26 -9.50
C PRO A 78 53.03 -36.53 -8.27
N GLY A 79 52.47 -37.15 -7.22
CA GLY A 79 53.21 -37.57 -6.03
C GLY A 79 52.91 -36.83 -4.71
N LYS A 80 52.06 -35.79 -4.71
CA LYS A 80 51.56 -35.18 -3.47
C LYS A 80 50.03 -35.16 -3.46
N PRO A 81 49.35 -35.84 -2.51
CA PRO A 81 47.91 -35.75 -2.40
C PRO A 81 47.50 -34.29 -2.17
N PRO A 82 46.52 -33.74 -2.91
CA PRO A 82 46.08 -32.37 -2.71
C PRO A 82 45.57 -32.22 -1.28
N ALA A 83 45.94 -31.11 -0.63
CA ALA A 83 45.40 -30.79 0.68
C ALA A 83 43.86 -30.81 0.61
N PRO A 84 43.16 -31.34 1.64
CA PRO A 84 41.71 -31.32 1.65
C PRO A 84 41.24 -29.87 1.68
N VAL A 85 40.91 -29.35 0.51
CA VAL A 85 40.22 -28.06 0.40
C VAL A 85 38.82 -28.31 0.95
N LEU A 86 38.44 -27.55 1.97
CA LEU A 86 37.06 -27.45 2.40
C LEU A 86 36.26 -27.03 1.17
N LYS A 87 35.61 -27.99 0.51
CA LYS A 87 34.70 -27.68 -0.59
C LYS A 87 33.70 -26.67 -0.02
N PRO A 88 33.49 -25.51 -0.67
CA PRO A 88 32.40 -24.64 -0.31
C PRO A 88 31.16 -25.52 -0.19
N GLN A 89 30.54 -25.53 0.98
CA GLN A 89 29.36 -26.35 1.22
C GLN A 89 28.39 -26.02 0.10
N ARG A 90 28.16 -26.99 -0.80
CA ARG A 90 27.44 -26.75 -2.04
C ARG A 90 26.01 -26.42 -1.66
N GLN A 91 25.73 -25.13 -1.50
CA GLN A 91 24.41 -24.69 -1.12
C GLN A 91 23.46 -25.14 -2.22
N ARG A 92 22.26 -25.53 -1.81
CA ARG A 92 21.20 -25.86 -2.75
C ARG A 92 20.96 -24.63 -3.64
N PRO A 93 20.68 -24.82 -4.95
CA PRO A 93 20.38 -23.72 -5.84
C PRO A 93 19.21 -22.90 -5.28
N LEU A 94 19.18 -21.61 -5.60
CA LEU A 94 18.19 -20.68 -5.04
C LEU A 94 16.75 -21.16 -5.28
N SER A 95 16.46 -21.72 -6.46
CA SER A 95 15.15 -22.29 -6.81
C SER A 95 14.68 -23.36 -5.82
N ASP A 96 15.57 -24.30 -5.46
CA ASP A 96 15.27 -25.37 -4.51
C ASP A 96 15.02 -24.84 -3.10
N ARG A 97 15.71 -23.75 -2.73
CA ARG A 97 15.50 -23.08 -1.44
C ARG A 97 14.15 -22.37 -1.42
N VAL A 98 13.80 -21.64 -2.47
CA VAL A 98 12.50 -20.95 -2.60
C VAL A 98 11.35 -21.96 -2.56
N ALA A 99 11.42 -23.06 -3.30
CA ALA A 99 10.38 -24.10 -3.31
C ALA A 99 10.13 -24.65 -1.90
N ARG A 100 11.20 -25.06 -1.19
CA ARG A 100 11.05 -25.57 0.19
C ARG A 100 10.57 -24.52 1.18
N CYS A 101 10.93 -23.25 0.99
CA CYS A 101 10.42 -22.20 1.85
C CYS A 101 8.93 -21.90 1.58
N LEU A 102 8.46 -22.04 0.34
CA LEU A 102 7.03 -21.97 0.02
C LEU A 102 6.27 -23.13 0.68
N ASP A 103 6.80 -24.35 0.61
CA ASP A 103 6.21 -25.52 1.29
C ASP A 103 6.17 -25.34 2.81
N LYS A 104 7.24 -24.83 3.41
CA LYS A 104 7.26 -24.50 4.85
C LYS A 104 6.23 -23.43 5.19
N GLY A 105 6.13 -22.37 4.40
CA GLY A 105 5.09 -21.35 4.58
C GLY A 105 3.68 -21.94 4.45
N ALA A 106 3.53 -22.96 3.61
CA ALA A 106 2.29 -23.71 3.49
C ALA A 106 1.94 -24.52 4.72
N MET A 107 2.93 -25.23 5.27
CA MET A 107 2.77 -25.99 6.51
C MET A 107 2.48 -25.09 7.71
N LEU A 108 2.99 -23.85 7.70
CA LEU A 108 2.69 -22.84 8.72
C LEU A 108 1.30 -22.21 8.57
N GLY A 109 0.52 -22.60 7.56
CA GLY A 109 -0.83 -22.08 7.35
C GLY A 109 -0.89 -20.63 6.87
N LEU A 110 0.24 -20.06 6.40
CA LEU A 110 0.28 -18.68 5.89
C LEU A 110 -0.67 -18.52 4.69
N SER A 111 -1.19 -17.33 4.45
CA SER A 111 -1.93 -17.02 3.21
C SER A 111 -0.98 -16.99 1.99
N PRO A 112 -1.48 -17.05 0.74
CA PRO A 112 -0.61 -17.00 -0.44
C PRO A 112 0.33 -15.79 -0.48
N ASN A 113 -0.14 -14.61 -0.07
CA ASN A 113 0.66 -13.39 -0.01
C ASN A 113 1.74 -13.47 1.07
N GLU A 114 1.40 -13.99 2.25
CA GLU A 114 2.35 -14.17 3.34
C GLU A 114 3.39 -15.26 3.02
N ARG A 115 3.00 -16.34 2.34
CA ARG A 115 3.93 -17.38 1.85
C ARG A 115 4.95 -16.78 0.88
N ALA A 116 4.51 -15.91 -0.03
CA ALA A 116 5.39 -15.25 -0.99
C ALA A 116 6.36 -14.27 -0.29
N ALA A 117 5.93 -13.57 0.74
CA ALA A 117 6.83 -12.73 1.55
C ALA A 117 7.82 -13.58 2.38
N TYR A 118 7.32 -14.64 3.01
CA TYR A 118 8.11 -15.58 3.81
C TYR A 118 9.21 -16.24 2.98
N SER A 119 8.89 -16.74 1.78
CA SER A 119 9.84 -17.48 0.94
C SER A 119 11.05 -16.63 0.52
N ARG A 120 10.84 -15.33 0.29
CA ARG A 120 11.93 -14.38 -0.02
C ARG A 120 12.90 -14.23 1.15
N SER A 121 12.40 -14.15 2.38
CA SER A 121 13.26 -14.03 3.57
C SER A 121 13.92 -15.35 3.98
N CYS A 122 13.24 -16.47 3.79
CA CYS A 122 13.70 -17.81 4.14
C CYS A 122 14.77 -18.34 3.18
N ALA A 123 14.64 -18.07 1.87
CA ALA A 123 15.56 -18.59 0.87
C ALA A 123 16.94 -17.91 0.86
N LEU A 124 17.05 -16.73 1.48
CA LEU A 124 18.30 -15.96 1.59
C LEU A 124 19.10 -16.28 2.87
N ARG A 125 18.49 -17.00 3.83
CA ARG A 125 19.20 -17.60 4.95
C ARG A 125 19.93 -18.88 4.51
#